data_AF-U1P9X6-F1
#
_entry.id   AF-U1P9X6-F1
#
_cell.length_a   1.000
_cell.length_b   1.000
_cell.length_c   1.000
_cell.angle_alpha   90.00
_cell.angle_beta   90.00
_cell.angle_gamma   90.00
#
_symmetry.space_group_name_H-M   'P 1'
#
loop_
_entity.id
_entity.type
_entity.pdbx_description
1 polymer ?
#
loop_
_entity_poly.entity_id
_entity_poly.type
_entity_poly.pdbx_seq_one_letter_code
_entity_poly.pdbx_strand_id
1 'polypeptide(L)'
;MSADQRNGDVLTAAVQTADGTGYAAYNERADGSVAPFYVVYTDSDRTERYGYICGACGSLGVGMDSMGRLECDDCANSRKPSQWDAAYL
;
A
#
# COMPACT_ATOMS: atom_id res chain seq x y z
N MET A 1 4.95 2.55 -32.29
CA MET A 1 5.15 2.42 -30.84
C MET A 1 5.00 3.81 -30.23
N SER A 2 3.88 4.09 -29.55
CA SER A 2 3.73 5.30 -28.74
C SER A 2 3.09 4.89 -27.43
N ALA A 3 3.82 5.15 -26.35
CA ALA A 3 3.44 4.86 -24.98
C ALA A 3 2.17 5.63 -24.62
N ASP A 4 1.13 4.89 -24.24
CA ASP A 4 -0.09 5.44 -23.69
C ASP A 4 0.20 6.02 -22.30
N GLN A 5 0.26 7.34 -22.23
CA GLN A 5 0.51 8.12 -21.00
C GLN A 5 -0.80 8.57 -20.34
N ARG A 6 -1.90 7.81 -20.42
CA ARG A 6 -3.21 8.39 -20.11
C ARG A 6 -3.88 7.75 -18.92
N ASN A 7 -3.62 8.43 -17.80
CA ASN A 7 -4.53 8.60 -16.68
C ASN A 7 -4.43 7.48 -15.64
N GLY A 8 -3.27 7.42 -14.96
CA GLY A 8 -3.25 6.82 -13.62
C GLY A 8 -4.42 7.42 -12.84
N ASP A 9 -5.28 6.56 -12.28
CA ASP A 9 -6.51 6.98 -11.59
C ASP A 9 -6.27 8.24 -10.76
N VAL A 10 -7.26 9.14 -10.64
CA VAL A 10 -7.15 10.46 -9.97
C VAL A 10 -6.64 10.37 -8.51
N LEU A 11 -6.51 9.16 -7.99
CA LEU A 11 -6.00 8.82 -6.66
C LEU A 11 -4.68 8.02 -6.70
N THR A 12 -3.95 8.03 -7.81
CA THR A 12 -2.62 7.43 -7.96
C THR A 12 -1.55 8.50 -7.96
N ALA A 13 -0.50 8.34 -7.16
CA ALA A 13 0.67 9.21 -7.22
C ALA A 13 1.96 8.40 -7.34
N ALA A 14 2.92 8.94 -8.08
CA ALA A 14 4.27 8.39 -8.15
C ALA A 14 4.99 8.61 -6.81
N VAL A 15 5.65 7.56 -6.32
CA VAL A 15 6.49 7.55 -5.11
C VAL A 15 7.84 6.94 -5.44
N GLN A 16 8.88 7.26 -4.65
CA GLN A 16 10.20 6.65 -4.82
C GLN A 16 10.31 5.40 -3.96
N THR A 17 10.69 4.29 -4.57
CA THR A 17 10.95 2.99 -3.94
C THR A 17 12.44 2.63 -4.04
N ALA A 18 12.86 1.53 -3.43
CA ALA A 18 14.23 1.03 -3.56
C ALA A 18 14.59 0.61 -5.00
N ASP A 19 13.58 0.20 -5.78
CA ASP A 19 13.74 -0.34 -7.14
C ASP A 19 13.42 0.69 -8.24
N GLY A 20 13.04 1.92 -7.86
CA GLY A 20 12.73 3.01 -8.79
C GLY A 20 11.45 3.76 -8.45
N THR A 21 10.62 4.04 -9.46
CA THR A 21 9.34 4.71 -9.26
C THR A 21 8.25 3.67 -9.00
N GLY A 22 7.54 3.81 -7.90
CA GLY A 22 6.31 3.08 -7.61
C GLY A 22 5.07 3.98 -7.71
N TYR A 23 3.89 3.38 -7.68
CA TYR A 23 2.61 4.07 -7.86
C TYR A 23 1.68 3.77 -6.68
N ALA A 24 1.54 4.73 -5.78
CA ALA A 24 0.69 4.63 -4.60
C ALA A 24 -0.78 4.87 -4.98
N ALA A 25 -1.65 3.90 -4.70
CA ALA A 25 -3.08 3.93 -4.95
C ALA A 25 -3.85 4.39 -3.70
N TYR A 26 -4.14 5.68 -3.57
CA TYR A 26 -4.81 6.25 -2.40
C TYR A 26 -6.29 5.84 -2.22
N ASN A 27 -6.88 5.19 -3.23
CA ASN A 27 -8.19 4.53 -3.15
C ASN A 27 -8.11 3.07 -2.67
N GLU A 28 -6.94 2.44 -2.69
CA GLU A 28 -6.74 1.07 -2.24
C GLU A 28 -5.97 1.08 -0.93
N ARG A 29 -6.74 1.02 0.17
CA ARG A 29 -6.19 1.23 1.50
C ARG A 29 -6.54 0.11 2.48
N ALA A 30 -5.68 -0.06 3.46
CA ALA A 30 -5.90 -0.87 4.63
C ALA A 30 -5.90 0.04 5.87
N ASP A 31 -6.97 0.01 6.67
CA ASP A 31 -7.09 0.90 7.82
C ASP A 31 -6.03 0.56 8.88
N GLY A 32 -5.24 1.57 9.26
CA GLY A 32 -4.25 1.50 10.33
C GLY A 32 -4.72 2.22 11.60
N SER A 33 -3.97 2.07 12.68
CA SER A 33 -4.23 2.66 13.99
C SER A 33 -4.05 4.17 14.02
N VAL A 34 -3.16 4.71 13.18
CA VAL A 34 -2.85 6.14 13.09
C VAL A 34 -3.35 6.74 11.78
N ALA A 35 -3.08 6.07 10.67
CA ALA A 35 -3.52 6.47 9.33
C ALA A 35 -3.63 5.22 8.41
N PRO A 36 -4.32 5.31 7.27
CA PRO A 36 -4.37 4.19 6.33
C PRO A 36 -2.99 3.83 5.77
N PHE A 37 -2.81 2.56 5.41
CA PHE A 37 -1.75 2.10 4.53
C PHE A 37 -2.31 2.04 3.12
N TYR A 38 -1.54 2.48 2.11
CA TYR A 38 -1.97 2.46 0.72
C TYR A 38 -1.15 1.47 -0.10
N VAL A 39 -1.79 0.76 -1.01
CA VAL A 39 -1.09 -0.19 -1.89
C VAL A 39 -0.19 0.59 -2.85
N VAL A 40 1.03 0.10 -3.05
CA VAL A 40 1.98 0.61 -4.04
C VAL A 40 2.16 -0.44 -5.12
N TYR A 41 2.14 0.00 -6.37
CA TYR A 41 2.36 -0.82 -7.56
C TYR A 41 3.71 -0.49 -8.21
N THR A 42 4.29 -1.44 -8.95
CA THR A 42 5.53 -1.23 -9.74
C THR A 42 5.25 -0.49 -11.04
N ASP A 43 4.00 -0.54 -11.52
CA ASP A 43 3.54 0.07 -12.76
C ASP A 43 2.31 0.98 -12.55
N SER A 44 2.10 1.91 -13.48
CA SER A 44 1.00 2.88 -13.42
C SER A 44 -0.37 2.28 -13.67
N ASP A 45 -0.43 1.13 -14.37
CA ASP A 45 -1.65 0.40 -14.69
C ASP A 45 -2.11 -0.49 -13.51
N ARG A 46 -1.36 -0.49 -12.40
CA ARG A 46 -1.61 -1.22 -11.16
C ARG A 46 -1.70 -2.73 -11.34
N THR A 47 -0.85 -3.29 -12.21
CA THR A 47 -0.87 -4.72 -12.52
C THR A 47 -0.06 -5.56 -11.53
N GLU A 48 1.04 -5.01 -11.00
CA GLU A 48 1.93 -5.72 -10.09
C GLU A 48 2.15 -4.94 -8.78
N ARG A 49 1.82 -5.57 -7.65
CA ARG A 49 1.94 -4.96 -6.32
C ARG A 49 3.39 -4.97 -5.85
N TYR A 50 3.88 -3.80 -5.49
CA TYR A 50 5.15 -3.60 -4.82
C TYR A 50 5.05 -3.86 -3.30
N GLY A 51 4.04 -3.26 -2.66
CA GLY A 51 3.92 -3.27 -1.20
C GLY A 51 2.95 -2.22 -0.68
N TYR A 52 3.27 -1.63 0.46
CA TYR A 52 2.45 -0.59 1.09
C TYR A 52 3.27 0.66 1.42
N ILE A 53 2.64 1.83 1.33
CA ILE A 53 3.15 3.08 1.88
C ILE A 53 2.32 3.48 3.10
N CYS A 54 2.99 3.88 4.18
CA CYS A 54 2.36 4.34 5.40
C CYS A 54 1.78 5.74 5.20
N GLY A 55 0.46 5.90 5.37
CA GLY A 55 -0.19 7.21 5.28
C GLY A 55 0.14 8.17 6.41
N ALA A 56 0.76 7.71 7.50
CA ALA A 56 1.12 8.53 8.65
C ALA A 56 2.46 9.27 8.47
N CYS A 57 3.46 8.59 7.91
CA CYS A 57 4.82 9.13 7.75
C CYS A 57 5.36 9.08 6.32
N GLY A 58 4.64 8.45 5.37
CA GLY A 58 5.06 8.31 3.98
C GLY A 58 6.12 7.22 3.74
N SER A 59 6.46 6.41 4.73
CA SER A 59 7.48 5.35 4.58
C SER A 59 6.96 4.14 3.82
N LEU A 60 7.86 3.50 3.06
CA LEU A 60 7.69 2.18 2.42
C LEU A 60 8.22 1.03 3.29
N GLY A 61 8.83 1.32 4.44
CA GLY A 61 9.20 0.33 5.47
C GLY A 61 7.95 -0.18 6.18
N VAL A 62 7.16 -0.97 5.46
CA VAL A 62 5.93 -1.58 5.96
C VAL A 62 6.05 -3.10 5.83
N GLY A 63 6.14 -3.77 6.97
CA GLY A 63 6.10 -5.23 7.04
C GLY A 63 4.67 -5.75 6.98
N MET A 64 4.47 -6.84 6.22
CA MET A 64 3.23 -7.63 6.25
C MET A 64 3.53 -9.05 6.77
N ASP A 65 2.78 -9.51 7.78
CA ASP A 65 2.86 -10.90 8.23
C ASP A 65 1.88 -11.81 7.47
N SER A 66 2.00 -13.13 7.67
CA SER A 66 1.12 -14.13 7.03
C SER A 66 -0.35 -14.02 7.46
N MET A 67 -0.64 -13.28 8.53
CA MET A 67 -1.99 -13.02 9.02
C MET A 67 -2.55 -11.68 8.50
N GLY A 68 -1.82 -11.00 7.61
CA GLY A 68 -2.23 -9.72 7.02
C GLY A 68 -2.15 -8.53 7.97
N ARG A 69 -1.40 -8.66 9.07
CA ARG A 69 -1.00 -7.51 9.90
C ARG A 69 -0.07 -6.62 9.09
N LEU A 70 -0.23 -5.31 9.24
CA LEU A 70 0.73 -4.33 8.72
C LEU A 70 1.39 -3.61 9.89
N GLU A 71 2.69 -3.39 9.81
CA GLU A 71 3.44 -2.59 10.78
C GLU A 71 4.39 -1.67 10.02
N CYS A 72 4.42 -0.39 10.39
CA CYS A 72 5.41 0.55 9.86
C CYS A 72 6.65 0.52 10.74
N ASP A 73 7.81 0.33 10.13
CA ASP A 73 9.09 0.27 10.85
C ASP A 73 9.56 1.66 11.34
N ASP A 74 9.03 2.74 10.74
CA ASP A 74 9.46 4.12 11.01
C ASP A 74 8.49 4.92 11.89
N CYS A 75 7.31 4.39 12.21
CA CYS A 75 6.35 5.07 13.09
C CYS A 75 5.38 4.10 13.77
N ALA A 76 4.60 4.58 14.73
CA ALA A 76 3.66 3.75 15.51
C ALA A 76 2.38 3.29 14.76
N ASN A 77 2.31 3.45 13.43
CA ASN A 77 1.15 3.03 12.65
C ASN A 77 1.16 1.50 12.45
N SER A 78 0.04 0.85 12.73
CA SER A 78 -0.12 -0.59 12.53
C SER A 78 -1.56 -0.97 12.21
N ARG A 79 -1.76 -2.07 11.49
CA ARG A 79 -3.07 -2.67 11.22
C ARG A 79 -3.13 -4.02 11.91
N LYS A 80 -4.18 -4.24 12.71
CA LYS A 80 -4.46 -5.56 13.27
C LYS A 80 -4.78 -6.57 12.15
N PRO A 81 -4.47 -7.86 12.32
CA PRO A 81 -4.84 -8.90 11.36
C PRO A 81 -6.30 -8.76 10.97
N SER A 82 -6.61 -8.95 9.68
CA SER A 82 -8.01 -9.12 9.29
C SER A 82 -8.55 -10.32 10.05
N GLN A 83 -9.57 -10.14 10.90
CA GLN A 83 -10.28 -11.27 11.46
C GLN A 83 -10.76 -12.12 10.29
N TRP A 84 -10.24 -13.33 10.17
CA TRP A 84 -10.95 -14.39 9.48
C TRP A 84 -12.02 -14.84 10.46
N ASP A 85 -13.28 -14.79 10.04
CA ASP A 85 -14.45 -15.08 10.85
C ASP A 85 -14.21 -16.25 11.81
N ALA A 86 -14.28 -15.98 13.12
CA ALA A 86 -14.44 -17.04 14.12
C ALA A 86 -15.86 -17.63 14.09
N ALA A 87 -16.52 -17.62 12.92
CA ALA A 87 -17.81 -18.26 12.69
C ALA A 87 -17.60 -19.72 12.26
N TYR A 88 -16.93 -20.49 13.11
CA TYR A 88 -17.08 -21.94 13.15
C TYR A 88 -17.68 -22.28 14.52
N LEU A 89 -19.01 -22.09 14.63
CA LEU A 89 -19.85 -22.64 15.69
C LEU A 89 -21.03 -23.35 15.05
#